data_AF-B6QI72-F1
#
_entry.id   AF-B6QI72-F1
#
_cell.length_a   1.000
_cell.length_b   1.000
_cell.length_c   1.000
_cell.angle_alpha   90.00
_cell.angle_beta   90.00
_cell.angle_gamma   90.00
#
_symmetry.space_group_name_H-M   'P 1'
#
loop_
_entity.id
_entity.type
_entity.pdbx_description
1 polymer ?
#
loop_
_entity_poly.entity_id
_entity_poly.type
_entity_poly.pdbx_seq_one_letter_code
_entity_poly.pdbx_strand_id
1 'polypeptide(L)'
;MPSLEINNFNIVCSVLGGFITIFGLVSYLFKERFYLSEALISTLAGITFSPHAANFIKPMDYAMGSQSNLDAITMYFTRLVLGVQLVIAGVQLPGRYLQTEWKSLALLLGPGMAVMWLSSGLLIWSLVPNISFIQALAVGACVTPTDPVLSNSIVKGKFADKNIPRPLQRIIVAESGANDGLGYPFLFLALYLMKYTQGPEFSGGGGKAIALWIYETLIYEIALSVVYGAAVGWLSMKLLHWAEEKRYVDRESFLVFAISLGLFIMGTCGLIGTDDLLACFIAGNAFTQDDWFRLETMDDSLQPTIDMLLNLAIFVWFGAVCPWALFAHNDIIPIYRLIVLGILILLFRRLPVVFVMHKYIHQIEQVSQALFVGFFGPIGVGAVFYLSVCRQFLLEEIIVDGEVRADAVRTAEVTYIVVWFLVICSIFVHGLSVPLGKAGYHIPRTISTALSSTSGEQEPICLPSNLNTHSTATPISTRGLRFYRNRSNAPPTTREPPRIVFQIAGSQLPREGQREDQQLQQQREDVEVAAVANASADETLPLQPTMPAVPTPATIHEPRRPIKLMGDDGRVVETLNGDLE
;
A
#
# COMPACT_ATOMS: atom_id res chain seq x y z
N MET A 1 -2.10 32.55 32.50
CA MET A 1 -2.09 31.10 32.74
C MET A 1 -1.92 30.43 31.38
N PRO A 2 -1.03 29.42 31.21
CA PRO A 2 -0.98 28.70 29.94
C PRO A 2 -2.33 27.99 29.73
N SER A 3 -3.04 28.35 28.66
CA SER A 3 -4.30 27.72 28.25
C SER A 3 -4.02 26.64 27.21
N LEU A 4 -4.62 25.47 27.38
CA LEU A 4 -4.57 24.40 26.37
C LEU A 4 -5.43 24.82 25.16
N GLU A 5 -4.82 24.95 23.99
CA GLU A 5 -5.54 25.18 22.73
C GLU A 5 -6.02 23.85 22.13
N ILE A 6 -7.23 23.45 22.52
CA ILE A 6 -7.87 22.22 22.04
C ILE A 6 -8.62 22.53 20.75
N ASN A 7 -7.94 22.38 19.60
CA ASN A 7 -8.57 22.47 18.28
C ASN A 7 -8.38 21.15 17.49
N ASN A 8 -9.19 20.96 16.45
CA ASN A 8 -9.19 19.73 15.64
C ASN A 8 -7.81 19.45 15.02
N PHE A 9 -7.11 20.50 14.56
CA PHE A 9 -5.77 20.39 14.00
C PHE A 9 -4.78 19.80 15.01
N ASN A 10 -4.67 20.41 16.20
CA ASN A 10 -3.78 19.98 17.28
C ASN A 10 -4.10 18.55 17.72
N ILE A 11 -5.39 18.17 17.81
CA ILE A 11 -5.79 16.81 18.16
C ILE A 11 -5.36 15.81 17.09
N VAL A 12 -5.66 16.07 15.82
CA VAL A 12 -5.29 15.16 14.72
C VAL A 12 -3.79 15.00 14.62
N CYS A 13 -3.02 16.10 14.65
CA CYS A 13 -1.56 16.05 14.62
C CYS A 13 -0.99 15.29 15.82
N SER A 14 -1.53 15.52 17.03
CA SER A 14 -1.07 14.84 18.24
C SER A 14 -1.38 13.34 18.21
N VAL A 15 -2.58 12.95 17.78
CA VAL A 15 -3.00 11.53 17.71
C VAL A 15 -2.25 10.80 16.60
N LEU A 16 -2.21 11.34 15.38
CA LEU A 16 -1.55 10.71 14.25
C LEU A 16 -0.03 10.66 14.47
N GLY A 17 0.59 11.78 14.85
CA GLY A 17 2.03 11.86 15.13
C GLY A 17 2.42 10.99 16.33
N GLY A 18 1.63 11.01 17.40
CA GLY A 18 1.81 10.14 18.57
C GLY A 18 1.70 8.66 18.22
N PHE A 19 0.68 8.27 17.46
CA PHE A 19 0.50 6.90 16.98
C PHE A 19 1.68 6.45 16.12
N ILE A 20 2.08 7.22 15.11
CA ILE A 20 3.20 6.87 14.23
C ILE A 20 4.50 6.76 15.02
N THR A 21 4.74 7.66 15.98
CA THR A 21 5.93 7.62 16.84
C THR A 21 5.95 6.37 17.72
N ILE A 22 4.85 6.08 18.41
CA ILE A 22 4.72 4.87 19.26
C ILE A 22 4.85 3.62 18.39
N PHE A 23 4.14 3.57 17.27
CA PHE A 23 4.22 2.46 16.32
C PHE A 23 5.65 2.24 15.83
N GLY A 24 6.39 3.31 15.53
CA GLY A 24 7.81 3.23 15.16
C GLY A 24 8.66 2.49 16.20
N LEU A 25 8.46 2.79 17.48
CA LEU A 25 9.18 2.15 18.61
C LEU A 25 8.90 0.64 18.73
N VAL A 26 7.71 0.19 18.35
CA VAL A 26 7.27 -1.21 18.47
C VAL A 26 7.14 -1.92 17.11
N SER A 27 7.45 -1.25 16.01
CA SER A 27 7.19 -1.71 14.64
C SER A 27 7.85 -3.06 14.36
N TYR A 28 9.08 -3.26 14.84
CA TYR A 28 9.78 -4.53 14.73
C TYR A 28 9.02 -5.66 15.42
N LEU A 29 8.45 -5.45 16.62
CA LEU A 29 7.70 -6.48 17.32
C LEU A 29 6.46 -6.88 16.51
N PHE A 30 5.69 -5.91 16.05
CA PHE A 30 4.45 -6.19 15.33
C PHE A 30 4.67 -6.78 13.93
N LYS A 31 5.60 -6.21 13.14
CA LYS A 31 5.86 -6.68 11.76
C LYS A 31 6.69 -7.96 11.73
N GLU A 32 7.75 -8.04 12.52
CA GLU A 32 8.76 -9.11 12.38
C GLU A 32 8.50 -10.31 13.29
N ARG A 33 7.86 -10.10 14.45
CA ARG A 33 7.55 -11.19 15.39
C ARG A 33 6.11 -11.65 15.25
N PHE A 34 5.16 -10.71 15.21
CA PHE A 34 3.74 -11.03 15.08
C PHE A 34 3.24 -11.11 13.64
N TYR A 35 4.01 -10.66 12.64
CA TYR A 35 3.61 -10.69 11.22
C TYR A 35 2.27 -10.00 10.96
N LEU A 36 1.92 -8.98 11.75
CA LEU A 36 0.70 -8.21 11.57
C LEU A 36 0.92 -7.14 10.50
N SER A 37 -0.06 -6.95 9.62
CA SER A 37 0.01 -5.92 8.59
C SER A 37 -0.14 -4.52 9.18
N GLU A 38 0.54 -3.55 8.56
CA GLU A 38 0.43 -2.12 8.91
C GLU A 38 -1.00 -1.63 8.81
N ALA A 39 -1.71 -2.08 7.78
CA ALA A 39 -3.11 -1.74 7.55
C ALA A 39 -4.00 -2.18 8.71
N LEU A 40 -3.86 -3.42 9.18
CA LEU A 40 -4.66 -3.94 10.30
C LEU A 40 -4.44 -3.12 11.57
N ILE A 41 -3.17 -2.87 11.92
CA ILE A 41 -2.81 -2.13 13.14
C ILE A 41 -3.33 -0.69 13.06
N SER A 42 -3.17 -0.05 11.91
CA SER A 42 -3.60 1.33 11.67
C SER A 42 -5.12 1.46 11.66
N THR A 43 -5.84 0.51 11.06
CA THR A 43 -7.30 0.47 11.11
C THR A 43 -7.80 0.27 12.54
N LEU A 44 -7.18 -0.60 13.33
CA LEU A 44 -7.52 -0.75 14.76
C LEU A 44 -7.26 0.52 15.56
N ALA A 45 -6.16 1.23 15.29
CA ALA A 45 -5.88 2.53 15.88
C ALA A 45 -6.95 3.56 15.48
N GLY A 46 -7.33 3.61 14.20
CA GLY A 46 -8.42 4.44 13.70
C GLY A 46 -9.75 4.17 14.41
N ILE A 47 -10.13 2.91 14.58
CA ILE A 47 -11.34 2.51 15.33
C ILE A 47 -11.26 2.99 16.78
N THR A 48 -10.11 2.79 17.42
CA THR A 48 -9.88 3.16 18.83
C THR A 48 -9.95 4.67 19.04
N PHE A 49 -9.43 5.46 18.09
CA PHE A 49 -9.47 6.92 18.16
C PHE A 49 -10.75 7.54 17.59
N SER A 50 -11.61 6.73 16.94
CA SER A 50 -12.88 7.15 16.36
C SER A 50 -13.90 7.61 17.41
N PRO A 51 -15.02 8.24 16.99
CA PRO A 51 -16.09 8.69 17.91
C PRO A 51 -16.71 7.56 18.74
N HIS A 52 -16.60 6.31 18.27
CA HIS A 52 -17.15 5.13 18.94
C HIS A 52 -16.34 4.71 20.18
N ALA A 53 -15.12 5.23 20.35
CA ALA A 53 -14.21 4.87 21.44
C ALA A 53 -13.62 6.12 22.10
N ALA A 54 -12.36 6.49 21.80
CA ALA A 54 -11.69 7.61 22.46
C ALA A 54 -12.20 8.99 22.00
N ASN A 55 -12.92 9.05 20.86
CA ASN A 55 -13.55 10.27 20.34
C ASN A 55 -12.57 11.44 20.09
N PHE A 56 -11.36 11.12 19.65
CA PHE A 56 -10.33 12.11 19.30
C PHE A 56 -10.34 12.46 17.81
N ILE A 57 -10.48 11.46 16.95
CA ILE A 57 -10.61 11.65 15.51
C ILE A 57 -12.10 11.72 15.18
N LYS A 58 -12.58 12.87 14.70
CA LYS A 58 -14.00 13.15 14.44
C LYS A 58 -14.22 13.56 12.98
N PRO A 59 -14.30 12.59 12.04
CA PRO A 59 -14.36 12.91 10.62
C PRO A 59 -15.54 13.81 10.23
N MET A 60 -16.71 13.62 10.86
CA MET A 60 -17.89 14.46 10.61
C MET A 60 -17.67 15.92 11.00
N ASP A 61 -16.96 16.20 12.09
CA ASP A 61 -16.64 17.57 12.50
C ASP A 61 -15.71 18.24 11.49
N TYR A 62 -14.75 17.47 10.94
CA TYR A 62 -13.83 17.96 9.90
C TYR A 62 -14.54 18.22 8.57
N ALA A 63 -15.61 17.47 8.31
CA ALA A 63 -16.49 17.64 7.16
C ALA A 63 -17.59 18.69 7.37
N MET A 64 -17.54 19.46 8.48
CA MET A 64 -18.55 20.47 8.84
C MET A 64 -19.98 19.89 8.94
N GLY A 65 -20.10 18.64 9.38
CA GLY A 65 -21.39 17.94 9.53
C GLY A 65 -22.01 17.45 8.21
N SER A 66 -21.32 17.60 7.06
CA SER A 66 -21.82 17.18 5.75
C SER A 66 -21.25 15.84 5.32
N GLN A 67 -22.12 14.87 4.99
CA GLN A 67 -21.70 13.58 4.44
C GLN A 67 -21.04 13.74 3.06
N SER A 68 -21.51 14.66 2.24
CA SER A 68 -20.92 14.93 0.92
C SER A 68 -19.48 15.43 1.06
N ASN A 69 -19.23 16.32 2.02
CA ASN A 69 -17.86 16.79 2.30
C ASN A 69 -16.97 15.64 2.81
N LEU A 70 -17.50 14.74 3.64
CA LEU A 70 -16.75 13.60 4.13
C LEU A 70 -16.39 12.61 3.01
N ASP A 71 -17.34 12.34 2.12
CA ASP A 71 -17.16 11.51 0.92
C ASP A 71 -16.10 12.14 0.00
N ALA A 72 -16.13 13.48 -0.19
CA ALA A 72 -15.13 14.22 -0.97
C ALA A 72 -13.72 14.19 -0.34
N ILE A 73 -13.60 14.43 0.97
CA ILE A 73 -12.32 14.34 1.70
C ILE A 73 -11.74 12.93 1.55
N THR A 74 -12.57 11.90 1.72
CA THR A 74 -12.16 10.50 1.58
C THR A 74 -11.74 10.18 0.15
N MET A 75 -12.47 10.68 -0.85
CA MET A 75 -12.12 10.52 -2.26
C MET A 75 -10.76 11.15 -2.58
N TYR A 76 -10.53 12.40 -2.19
CA TYR A 76 -9.25 13.06 -2.48
C TYR A 76 -8.08 12.44 -1.70
N PHE A 77 -8.32 11.97 -0.47
CA PHE A 77 -7.28 11.32 0.30
C PHE A 77 -6.91 9.94 -0.27
N THR A 78 -7.89 9.12 -0.66
CA THR A 78 -7.64 7.85 -1.35
C THR A 78 -6.93 8.05 -2.68
N ARG A 79 -7.37 9.05 -3.46
CA ARG A 79 -6.74 9.45 -4.74
C ARG A 79 -5.28 9.85 -4.57
N LEU A 80 -4.95 10.66 -3.56
CA LEU A 80 -3.57 11.05 -3.21
C LEU A 80 -2.68 9.83 -2.90
N VAL A 81 -3.19 8.95 -2.05
CA VAL A 81 -2.44 7.77 -1.58
C VAL A 81 -2.18 6.82 -2.75
N LEU A 82 -3.22 6.48 -3.52
CA LEU A 82 -3.11 5.60 -4.68
C LEU A 82 -2.20 6.20 -5.75
N GLY A 83 -2.34 7.49 -6.10
CA GLY A 83 -1.52 8.13 -7.12
C GLY A 83 -0.01 8.01 -6.82
N VAL A 84 0.39 8.35 -5.60
CA VAL A 84 1.81 8.23 -5.17
C VAL A 84 2.27 6.76 -5.20
N GLN A 85 1.45 5.84 -4.69
CA GLN A 85 1.82 4.43 -4.58
C GLN A 85 1.88 3.72 -5.91
N LEU A 86 1.03 4.09 -6.87
CA LEU A 86 1.01 3.53 -8.22
C LEU A 86 2.25 3.96 -9.01
N VAL A 87 2.71 5.21 -8.86
CA VAL A 87 4.02 5.60 -9.42
C VAL A 87 5.14 4.78 -8.78
N ILE A 88 5.19 4.70 -7.45
CA ILE A 88 6.23 3.92 -6.74
C ILE A 88 6.20 2.45 -7.17
N ALA A 89 5.02 1.85 -7.30
CA ALA A 89 4.85 0.48 -7.77
C ALA A 89 5.39 0.30 -9.20
N GLY A 90 5.13 1.25 -10.10
CA GLY A 90 5.69 1.24 -11.45
C GLY A 90 7.21 1.38 -11.47
N VAL A 91 7.76 2.26 -10.63
CA VAL A 91 9.21 2.49 -10.51
C VAL A 91 9.95 1.26 -9.96
N GLN A 92 9.31 0.50 -9.05
CA GLN A 92 9.91 -0.69 -8.45
C GLN A 92 9.97 -1.91 -9.38
N LEU A 93 9.23 -1.90 -10.49
CA LEU A 93 9.27 -2.97 -11.48
C LEU A 93 10.54 -2.88 -12.33
N PRO A 94 11.12 -4.02 -12.75
CA PRO A 94 12.27 -4.02 -13.66
C PRO A 94 11.97 -3.29 -14.97
N GLY A 95 13.03 -2.78 -15.61
CA GLY A 95 12.91 -2.14 -16.92
C GLY A 95 12.14 -2.99 -17.94
N ARG A 96 11.17 -2.35 -18.62
CA ARG A 96 10.30 -2.95 -19.65
C ARG A 96 9.45 -4.13 -19.17
N TYR A 97 9.23 -4.28 -17.86
CA TYR A 97 8.50 -5.43 -17.31
C TYR A 97 7.12 -5.65 -17.94
N LEU A 98 6.33 -4.59 -18.16
CA LEU A 98 5.03 -4.69 -18.83
C LEU A 98 5.12 -5.24 -20.26
N GLN A 99 6.21 -4.96 -20.97
CA GLN A 99 6.44 -5.45 -22.34
C GLN A 99 6.92 -6.90 -22.34
N THR A 100 7.72 -7.29 -21.35
CA THR A 100 8.22 -8.66 -21.23
C THR A 100 7.11 -9.61 -20.79
N GLU A 101 6.29 -9.20 -19.82
CA GLU A 101 5.28 -10.06 -19.16
C GLU A 101 3.85 -9.76 -19.62
N TRP A 102 3.68 -9.11 -20.77
CA TRP A 102 2.39 -8.67 -21.29
C TRP A 102 1.37 -9.81 -21.43
N LYS A 103 1.80 -11.05 -21.72
CA LYS A 103 0.89 -12.21 -21.84
C LYS A 103 0.29 -12.59 -20.50
N SER A 104 1.13 -12.71 -19.47
CA SER A 104 0.68 -13.03 -18.10
C SER A 104 -0.21 -11.91 -17.55
N LEU A 105 0.17 -10.66 -17.78
CA LEU A 105 -0.61 -9.49 -17.38
C LEU A 105 -1.93 -9.38 -18.12
N ALA A 106 -1.96 -9.57 -19.45
CA ALA A 106 -3.19 -9.54 -20.23
C ALA A 106 -4.18 -10.62 -19.79
N LEU A 107 -3.68 -11.78 -19.36
CA LEU A 107 -4.49 -12.85 -18.80
C LEU A 107 -5.14 -12.42 -17.47
N LEU A 108 -4.37 -11.87 -16.53
CA LEU A 108 -4.88 -11.41 -15.23
C LEU A 108 -5.81 -10.20 -15.35
N LEU A 109 -5.42 -9.20 -16.14
CA LEU A 109 -6.14 -7.92 -16.29
C LEU A 109 -7.35 -8.00 -17.22
N GLY A 110 -7.34 -8.94 -18.18
CA GLY A 110 -8.47 -9.16 -19.09
C GLY A 110 -9.48 -10.16 -18.53
N PRO A 111 -9.38 -11.46 -18.91
CA PRO A 111 -10.33 -12.47 -18.47
C PRO A 111 -10.34 -12.67 -16.94
N GLY A 112 -9.19 -12.47 -16.26
CA GLY A 112 -9.13 -12.53 -14.80
C GLY A 112 -10.09 -11.51 -14.15
N MET A 113 -9.87 -10.22 -14.40
CA MET A 113 -10.75 -9.16 -13.90
C MET A 113 -12.21 -9.32 -14.35
N ALA A 114 -12.47 -9.72 -15.58
CA ALA A 114 -13.84 -9.92 -16.08
C ALA A 114 -14.60 -10.99 -15.27
N VAL A 115 -13.96 -12.13 -14.96
CA VAL A 115 -14.58 -13.18 -14.14
C VAL A 115 -14.69 -12.75 -12.67
N MET A 116 -13.70 -12.02 -12.13
CA MET A 116 -13.79 -11.43 -10.79
C MET A 116 -14.99 -10.48 -10.68
N TRP A 117 -15.22 -9.66 -11.70
CA TRP A 117 -16.35 -8.73 -11.78
C TRP A 117 -17.69 -9.45 -11.85
N LEU A 118 -17.84 -10.41 -12.78
CA LEU A 118 -19.07 -11.18 -12.95
C LEU A 118 -19.39 -12.02 -11.71
N SER A 119 -18.40 -12.66 -11.10
CA SER A 119 -18.59 -13.45 -9.88
C SER A 119 -18.98 -12.57 -8.69
N SER A 120 -18.32 -11.41 -8.52
CA SER A 120 -18.68 -10.45 -7.47
C SER A 120 -20.10 -9.92 -7.66
N GLY A 121 -20.45 -9.50 -8.88
CA GLY A 121 -21.81 -9.05 -9.21
C GLY A 121 -22.86 -10.12 -8.98
N LEU A 122 -22.58 -11.38 -9.34
CA LEU A 122 -23.49 -12.50 -9.08
C LEU A 122 -23.71 -12.75 -7.60
N LEU A 123 -22.64 -12.75 -6.80
CA LEU A 123 -22.72 -12.94 -5.34
C LEU A 123 -23.50 -11.80 -4.68
N ILE A 124 -23.21 -10.55 -5.07
CA ILE A 124 -23.91 -9.35 -4.57
C ILE A 124 -25.40 -9.42 -4.94
N TRP A 125 -25.73 -9.70 -6.19
CA TRP A 125 -27.11 -9.85 -6.65
C TRP A 125 -27.87 -10.96 -5.91
N SER A 126 -27.19 -12.08 -5.60
CA SER A 126 -27.83 -13.21 -4.92
C SER A 126 -28.15 -12.94 -3.44
N LEU A 127 -27.38 -12.09 -2.77
CA LEU A 127 -27.47 -11.88 -1.32
C LEU A 127 -28.13 -10.56 -0.93
N VAL A 128 -27.88 -9.49 -1.70
CA VAL A 128 -28.50 -8.18 -1.47
C VAL A 128 -29.92 -8.20 -2.03
N PRO A 129 -30.96 -8.00 -1.20
CA PRO A 129 -32.33 -8.02 -1.68
C PRO A 129 -32.66 -6.78 -2.51
N ASN A 130 -33.59 -6.93 -3.46
CA ASN A 130 -34.22 -5.84 -4.21
C ASN A 130 -33.26 -4.95 -5.02
N ILE A 131 -32.20 -5.54 -5.57
CA ILE A 131 -31.33 -4.89 -6.56
C ILE A 131 -31.37 -5.64 -7.89
N SER A 132 -31.21 -4.92 -8.99
CA SER A 132 -31.06 -5.51 -10.32
C SER A 132 -29.66 -6.11 -10.49
N PHE A 133 -29.50 -7.03 -11.44
CA PHE A 133 -28.18 -7.60 -11.74
C PHE A 133 -27.19 -6.52 -12.23
N ILE A 134 -27.66 -5.50 -12.96
CA ILE A 134 -26.80 -4.39 -13.43
C ILE A 134 -26.34 -3.53 -12.26
N GLN A 135 -27.22 -3.25 -11.30
CA GLN A 135 -26.84 -2.56 -10.06
C GLN A 135 -25.79 -3.36 -9.28
N ALA A 136 -25.97 -4.68 -9.18
CA ALA A 136 -25.00 -5.55 -8.54
C ALA A 136 -23.64 -5.58 -9.27
N LEU A 137 -23.64 -5.50 -10.60
CA LEU A 137 -22.41 -5.36 -11.40
C LEU A 137 -21.69 -4.03 -11.13
N ALA A 138 -22.42 -2.92 -10.90
CA ALA A 138 -21.80 -1.65 -10.52
C ALA A 138 -21.11 -1.76 -9.15
N VAL A 139 -21.78 -2.35 -8.15
CA VAL A 139 -21.18 -2.62 -6.83
C VAL A 139 -20.00 -3.61 -6.94
N GLY A 140 -20.15 -4.64 -7.77
CA GLY A 140 -19.13 -5.63 -8.04
C GLY A 140 -17.88 -5.02 -8.66
N ALA A 141 -18.03 -4.04 -9.56
CA ALA A 141 -16.91 -3.34 -10.17
C ALA A 141 -16.04 -2.62 -9.15
N CYS A 142 -16.63 -2.01 -8.11
CA CYS A 142 -15.90 -1.35 -7.05
C CYS A 142 -14.97 -2.29 -6.26
N VAL A 143 -15.25 -3.60 -6.25
CA VAL A 143 -14.46 -4.59 -5.52
C VAL A 143 -13.68 -5.54 -6.43
N THR A 144 -13.69 -5.32 -7.75
CA THR A 144 -12.92 -6.12 -8.71
C THR A 144 -11.41 -5.84 -8.62
N PRO A 145 -10.94 -4.58 -8.61
CA PRO A 145 -9.51 -4.29 -8.48
C PRO A 145 -8.92 -4.84 -7.18
N THR A 146 -7.65 -5.25 -7.24
CA THR A 146 -6.91 -5.69 -6.05
C THR A 146 -5.96 -4.61 -5.62
N ASP A 147 -6.04 -4.27 -4.34
CA ASP A 147 -5.37 -3.11 -3.80
C ASP A 147 -3.83 -3.26 -3.77
N PRO A 148 -3.07 -2.37 -4.42
CA PRO A 148 -1.61 -2.43 -4.47
C PRO A 148 -0.98 -2.19 -3.10
N VAL A 149 -1.66 -1.43 -2.24
CA VAL A 149 -1.19 -1.05 -0.91
C VAL A 149 -1.11 -2.27 0.01
N LEU A 150 -2.24 -2.94 0.17
CA LEU A 150 -2.36 -4.16 0.94
C LEU A 150 -1.52 -5.27 0.31
N SER A 151 -1.54 -5.40 -1.01
CA SER A 151 -0.74 -6.40 -1.73
C SER A 151 0.75 -6.23 -1.45
N ASN A 152 1.27 -5.00 -1.54
CA ASN A 152 2.66 -4.67 -1.22
C ASN A 152 3.04 -5.05 0.21
N SER A 153 2.16 -4.80 1.19
CA SER A 153 2.43 -5.15 2.59
C SER A 153 2.54 -6.67 2.83
N ILE A 154 1.98 -7.50 1.93
CA ILE A 154 2.02 -8.96 2.01
C ILE A 154 3.21 -9.53 1.24
N VAL A 155 3.54 -8.95 0.07
CA VAL A 155 4.62 -9.44 -0.80
C VAL A 155 5.99 -8.86 -0.44
N LYS A 156 6.06 -7.94 0.53
CA LYS A 156 7.31 -7.37 1.05
C LYS A 156 7.55 -7.79 2.51
N GLY A 157 8.81 -7.78 2.92
CA GLY A 157 9.25 -8.07 4.28
C GLY A 157 9.77 -9.50 4.48
N LYS A 158 10.33 -9.79 5.65
CA LYS A 158 11.10 -11.04 5.88
C LYS A 158 10.31 -12.33 5.67
N PHE A 159 8.99 -12.31 5.83
CA PHE A 159 8.15 -13.47 5.54
C PHE A 159 8.07 -13.71 4.03
N ALA A 160 7.75 -12.67 3.27
CA ALA A 160 7.64 -12.72 1.82
C ALA A 160 8.96 -13.11 1.15
N ASP A 161 10.07 -12.51 1.60
CA ASP A 161 11.40 -12.79 1.06
C ASP A 161 11.83 -14.26 1.24
N LYS A 162 11.31 -14.93 2.27
CA LYS A 162 11.63 -16.34 2.56
C LYS A 162 10.69 -17.31 1.85
N ASN A 163 9.43 -16.92 1.63
CA ASN A 163 8.36 -17.84 1.28
C ASN A 163 7.75 -17.60 -0.11
N ILE A 164 7.97 -16.43 -0.71
CA ILE A 164 7.37 -16.01 -1.98
C ILE A 164 8.48 -15.75 -3.00
N PRO A 165 8.53 -16.47 -4.13
CA PRO A 165 9.52 -16.23 -5.18
C PRO A 165 9.46 -14.80 -5.73
N ARG A 166 10.60 -14.18 -6.01
CA ARG A 166 10.67 -12.81 -6.58
C ARG A 166 9.85 -12.62 -7.87
N PRO A 167 9.83 -13.56 -8.84
CA PRO A 167 8.97 -13.41 -10.02
C PRO A 167 7.48 -13.31 -9.67
N LEU A 168 7.05 -14.02 -8.62
CA LEU A 168 5.67 -14.01 -8.14
C LEU A 168 5.32 -12.67 -7.46
N GLN A 169 6.24 -12.11 -6.67
CA GLN A 169 6.07 -10.79 -6.07
C GLN A 169 5.92 -9.71 -7.16
N ARG A 170 6.77 -9.74 -8.19
CA ARG A 170 6.74 -8.75 -9.30
C ARG A 170 5.45 -8.78 -10.11
N ILE A 171 4.93 -9.98 -10.41
CA ILE A 171 3.67 -10.07 -11.17
C ILE A 171 2.48 -9.58 -10.35
N ILE A 172 2.46 -9.84 -9.02
CA ILE A 172 1.42 -9.31 -8.12
C ILE A 172 1.47 -7.78 -8.08
N VAL A 173 2.66 -7.18 -7.95
CA VAL A 173 2.83 -5.72 -7.97
C VAL A 173 2.35 -5.14 -9.29
N ALA A 174 2.77 -5.72 -10.42
CA ALA A 174 2.38 -5.24 -11.74
C ALA A 174 0.88 -5.38 -12.03
N GLU A 175 0.25 -6.48 -11.60
CA GLU A 175 -1.20 -6.65 -11.71
C GLU A 175 -1.94 -5.63 -10.83
N SER A 176 -1.59 -5.52 -9.55
CA SER A 176 -2.24 -4.61 -8.60
C SER A 176 -2.02 -3.13 -8.93
N GLY A 177 -0.95 -2.80 -9.64
CA GLY A 177 -0.73 -1.44 -10.12
C GLY A 177 -1.57 -1.10 -11.36
N ALA A 178 -1.76 -2.06 -12.27
CA ALA A 178 -2.52 -1.82 -13.50
C ALA A 178 -4.04 -1.95 -13.29
N ASN A 179 -4.49 -2.82 -12.39
CA ASN A 179 -5.92 -3.12 -12.23
C ASN A 179 -6.72 -2.00 -11.56
N ASP A 180 -6.09 -1.18 -10.71
CA ASP A 180 -6.73 -0.01 -10.08
C ASP A 180 -7.12 1.04 -11.12
N GLY A 181 -6.38 1.15 -12.24
CA GLY A 181 -6.81 1.96 -13.39
C GLY A 181 -7.80 1.24 -14.31
N LEU A 182 -7.60 -0.06 -14.54
CA LEU A 182 -8.45 -0.86 -15.43
C LEU A 182 -9.79 -1.31 -14.81
N GLY A 183 -10.18 -0.78 -13.65
CA GLY A 183 -11.51 -0.98 -13.07
C GLY A 183 -12.60 -0.12 -13.72
N TYR A 184 -12.24 1.04 -14.27
CA TYR A 184 -13.14 1.98 -14.96
C TYR A 184 -14.03 1.32 -16.04
N PRO A 185 -13.53 0.46 -16.96
CA PRO A 185 -14.35 -0.24 -17.93
C PRO A 185 -15.52 -0.99 -17.31
N PHE A 186 -15.29 -1.68 -16.20
CA PHE A 186 -16.30 -2.52 -15.56
C PHE A 186 -17.32 -1.67 -14.82
N LEU A 187 -16.87 -0.61 -14.15
CA LEU A 187 -17.72 0.32 -13.42
C LEU A 187 -18.64 1.08 -14.38
N PHE A 188 -18.07 1.79 -15.35
CA PHE A 188 -18.84 2.65 -16.24
C PHE A 188 -19.72 1.88 -17.23
N LEU A 189 -19.34 0.66 -17.61
CA LEU A 189 -20.26 -0.20 -18.35
C LEU A 189 -21.55 -0.46 -17.56
N ALA A 190 -21.45 -0.83 -16.28
CA ALA A 190 -22.60 -1.06 -15.43
C ALA A 190 -23.41 0.23 -15.19
N LEU A 191 -22.73 1.35 -14.93
CA LEU A 191 -23.38 2.65 -14.69
C LEU A 191 -24.08 3.20 -15.92
N TYR A 192 -23.47 3.14 -17.11
CA TYR A 192 -24.12 3.58 -18.36
C TYR A 192 -25.29 2.67 -18.74
N LEU A 193 -25.15 1.34 -18.55
CA LEU A 193 -26.28 0.44 -18.74
C LEU A 193 -27.42 0.78 -17.77
N MET A 194 -27.11 1.05 -16.50
CA MET A 194 -28.10 1.47 -15.52
C MET A 194 -28.77 2.80 -15.91
N LYS A 195 -28.00 3.80 -16.35
CA LYS A 195 -28.51 5.13 -16.75
C LYS A 195 -29.41 5.06 -17.98
N TYR A 196 -29.04 4.30 -19.02
CA TYR A 196 -29.70 4.34 -20.32
C TYR A 196 -30.59 3.14 -20.67
N THR A 197 -30.60 2.07 -19.86
CA THR A 197 -31.42 0.87 -20.12
C THR A 197 -32.36 0.47 -18.99
N GLN A 198 -32.19 1.03 -17.79
CA GLN A 198 -33.01 0.73 -16.62
C GLN A 198 -33.57 2.00 -15.97
N GLY A 199 -34.67 1.85 -15.23
CA GLY A 199 -35.32 2.92 -14.48
C GLY A 199 -36.50 3.58 -15.21
N PRO A 200 -37.30 4.39 -14.49
CA PRO A 200 -38.31 5.26 -15.10
C PRO A 200 -37.65 6.26 -16.07
N GLU A 201 -38.34 6.59 -17.17
CA GLU A 201 -37.92 7.61 -18.15
C GLU A 201 -36.55 7.38 -18.82
N PHE A 202 -36.17 6.11 -19.06
CA PHE A 202 -34.94 5.81 -19.79
C PHE A 202 -34.99 6.37 -21.23
N SER A 203 -33.95 7.11 -21.62
CA SER A 203 -33.80 7.67 -22.97
C SER A 203 -32.42 7.37 -23.56
N GLY A 204 -32.37 6.56 -24.62
CA GLY A 204 -31.14 6.29 -25.39
C GLY A 204 -30.85 4.81 -25.68
N GLY A 205 -31.32 3.90 -24.83
CA GLY A 205 -31.16 2.45 -25.02
C GLY A 205 -29.71 1.95 -24.93
N GLY A 206 -29.52 0.64 -25.14
CA GLY A 206 -28.21 -0.01 -25.00
C GLY A 206 -27.14 0.49 -25.97
N GLY A 207 -27.54 0.93 -27.17
CA GLY A 207 -26.61 1.50 -28.16
C GLY A 207 -25.90 2.75 -27.64
N LYS A 208 -26.62 3.68 -26.99
CA LYS A 208 -26.04 4.88 -26.39
C LYS A 208 -25.11 4.54 -25.22
N ALA A 209 -25.51 3.59 -24.37
CA ALA A 209 -24.67 3.14 -23.26
C ALA A 209 -23.32 2.59 -23.74
N ILE A 210 -23.34 1.71 -24.76
CA ILE A 210 -22.11 1.14 -25.33
C ILE A 210 -21.29 2.20 -26.07
N ALA A 211 -21.92 3.13 -26.79
CA ALA A 211 -21.22 4.20 -27.48
C ALA A 211 -20.45 5.10 -26.49
N LEU A 212 -21.10 5.54 -25.40
CA LEU A 212 -20.46 6.33 -24.35
C LEU A 212 -19.38 5.53 -23.63
N TRP A 213 -19.62 4.25 -23.33
CA TRP A 213 -18.60 3.40 -22.73
C TRP A 213 -17.35 3.26 -23.60
N ILE A 214 -17.50 3.08 -24.92
CA ILE A 214 -16.35 3.02 -25.84
C ILE A 214 -15.64 4.38 -25.90
N TYR A 215 -16.39 5.46 -26.05
CA TYR A 215 -15.81 6.79 -26.26
C TYR A 215 -15.23 7.40 -24.97
N GLU A 216 -16.06 7.57 -23.95
CA GLU A 216 -15.66 8.22 -22.68
C GLU A 216 -14.71 7.30 -21.90
N THR A 217 -15.06 6.04 -21.68
CA THR A 217 -14.26 5.17 -20.81
C THR A 217 -13.04 4.59 -21.51
N LEU A 218 -13.20 3.92 -22.66
CA LEU A 218 -12.05 3.23 -23.28
C LEU A 218 -11.08 4.18 -23.99
N ILE A 219 -11.60 5.16 -24.73
CA ILE A 219 -10.76 6.08 -25.51
C ILE A 219 -10.30 7.26 -24.65
N TYR A 220 -11.22 7.97 -24.01
CA TYR A 220 -10.89 9.22 -23.31
C TYR A 220 -10.31 9.02 -21.90
N GLU A 221 -10.82 8.11 -21.09
CA GLU A 221 -10.24 7.84 -19.77
C GLU A 221 -9.00 6.95 -19.88
N ILE A 222 -9.10 5.79 -20.53
CA ILE A 222 -8.02 4.78 -20.48
C ILE A 222 -6.92 5.04 -21.51
N ALA A 223 -7.28 5.14 -22.80
CA ALA A 223 -6.25 5.27 -23.83
C ALA A 223 -5.48 6.59 -23.70
N LEU A 224 -6.17 7.70 -23.40
CA LEU A 224 -5.51 8.98 -23.11
C LEU A 224 -4.61 8.90 -21.87
N SER A 225 -5.07 8.28 -20.78
CA SER A 225 -4.29 8.08 -19.57
C SER A 225 -2.98 7.30 -19.84
N VAL A 226 -3.06 6.21 -20.59
CA VAL A 226 -1.88 5.42 -20.99
C VAL A 226 -0.91 6.26 -21.82
N VAL A 227 -1.42 6.99 -22.83
CA VAL A 227 -0.58 7.84 -23.69
C VAL A 227 0.05 8.99 -22.88
N TYR A 228 -0.73 9.64 -22.03
CA TYR A 228 -0.29 10.75 -21.19
C TYR A 228 0.77 10.30 -20.18
N GLY A 229 0.48 9.23 -19.41
CA GLY A 229 1.41 8.66 -18.45
C GLY A 229 2.71 8.21 -19.11
N ALA A 230 2.63 7.53 -20.27
CA ALA A 230 3.82 7.10 -21.00
C ALA A 230 4.65 8.30 -21.50
N ALA A 231 4.00 9.33 -22.05
CA ALA A 231 4.67 10.53 -22.55
C ALA A 231 5.36 11.31 -21.42
N VAL A 232 4.65 11.57 -20.33
CA VAL A 232 5.17 12.32 -19.18
C VAL A 232 6.26 11.52 -18.46
N GLY A 233 6.06 10.22 -18.22
CA GLY A 233 7.08 9.37 -17.60
C GLY A 233 8.37 9.28 -18.41
N TRP A 234 8.24 9.09 -19.74
CA TRP A 234 9.40 9.07 -20.64
C TRP A 234 10.12 10.42 -20.71
N LEU A 235 9.38 11.53 -20.79
CA LEU A 235 9.95 12.88 -20.81
C LEU A 235 10.69 13.15 -19.50
N SER A 236 10.08 12.84 -18.36
CA SER A 236 10.67 12.99 -17.03
C SER A 236 11.96 12.19 -16.87
N MET A 237 12.02 10.96 -17.39
CA MET A 237 13.24 10.15 -17.41
C MET A 237 14.35 10.85 -18.21
N LYS A 238 14.05 11.38 -19.39
CA LYS A 238 15.03 12.11 -20.22
C LYS A 238 15.51 13.40 -19.58
N LEU A 239 14.60 14.16 -18.97
CA LEU A 239 14.96 15.39 -18.26
C LEU A 239 15.81 15.11 -17.03
N LEU A 240 15.51 14.04 -16.28
CA LEU A 240 16.28 13.67 -15.10
C LEU A 240 17.70 13.23 -15.47
N HIS A 241 17.85 12.39 -16.50
CA HIS A 241 19.18 12.04 -17.04
C HIS A 241 19.97 13.27 -17.46
N TRP A 242 19.36 14.16 -18.25
CA TRP A 242 20.03 15.39 -18.69
C TRP A 242 20.45 16.27 -17.51
N ALA A 243 19.61 16.39 -16.47
CA ALA A 243 19.91 17.20 -15.30
C ALA A 243 20.98 16.55 -14.41
N GLU A 244 21.01 15.22 -14.31
CA GLU A 244 22.03 14.45 -13.56
C GLU A 244 23.40 14.52 -14.25
N GLU A 245 23.45 14.35 -15.59
CA GLU A 245 24.68 14.51 -16.38
C GLU A 245 25.30 15.90 -16.23
N LYS A 246 24.45 16.92 -16.04
CA LYS A 246 24.87 18.31 -15.78
C LYS A 246 25.13 18.62 -14.31
N ARG A 247 24.91 17.65 -13.41
CA ARG A 247 25.00 17.80 -11.95
C ARG A 247 24.10 18.93 -11.40
N TYR A 248 22.90 19.06 -11.96
CA TYR A 248 21.89 20.01 -11.49
C TYR A 248 20.99 19.45 -10.39
N VAL A 249 20.96 18.12 -10.22
CA VAL A 249 20.09 17.44 -9.24
C VAL A 249 20.96 16.91 -8.11
N ASP A 250 20.63 17.32 -6.89
CA ASP A 250 21.20 16.75 -5.66
C ASP A 250 20.51 15.42 -5.29
N ARG A 251 21.09 14.68 -4.33
CA ARG A 251 20.60 13.35 -3.97
C ARG A 251 19.18 13.37 -3.40
N GLU A 252 18.81 14.38 -2.62
CA GLU A 252 17.48 14.44 -1.99
C GLU A 252 16.42 14.69 -3.06
N SER A 253 16.65 15.67 -3.94
CA SER A 253 15.77 15.95 -5.09
C SER A 253 15.64 14.74 -6.03
N PHE A 254 16.72 13.97 -6.21
CA PHE A 254 16.68 12.74 -6.99
C PHE A 254 15.73 11.69 -6.38
N LEU A 255 15.81 11.47 -5.07
CA LEU A 255 14.98 10.46 -4.38
C LEU A 255 13.50 10.84 -4.32
N VAL A 256 13.19 12.13 -4.16
CA VAL A 256 11.82 12.65 -4.12
C VAL A 256 11.17 12.68 -5.51
N PHE A 257 11.96 12.60 -6.58
CA PHE A 257 11.50 12.79 -7.96
C PHE A 257 10.31 11.91 -8.36
N ALA A 258 10.31 10.63 -7.94
CA ALA A 258 9.19 9.72 -8.22
C ALA A 258 7.88 10.18 -7.55
N ILE A 259 7.97 10.71 -6.33
CA ILE A 259 6.81 11.21 -5.58
C ILE A 259 6.30 12.51 -6.19
N SER A 260 7.19 13.45 -6.52
CA SER A 260 6.80 14.70 -7.16
C SER A 260 6.20 14.48 -8.54
N LEU A 261 6.71 13.51 -9.31
CA LEU A 261 6.12 13.08 -10.59
C LEU A 261 4.70 12.55 -10.40
N GLY A 262 4.45 11.73 -9.37
CA GLY A 262 3.10 11.24 -9.06
C GLY A 262 2.13 12.36 -8.70
N LEU A 263 2.55 13.31 -7.85
CA LEU A 263 1.72 14.48 -7.51
C LEU A 263 1.43 15.34 -8.75
N PHE A 264 2.42 15.54 -9.61
CA PHE A 264 2.26 16.31 -10.85
C PHE A 264 1.24 15.65 -11.77
N ILE A 265 1.40 14.36 -12.07
CA ILE A 265 0.50 13.59 -12.94
C ILE A 265 -0.90 13.55 -12.38
N MET A 266 -1.06 13.29 -11.08
CA MET A 266 -2.36 13.27 -10.43
C MET A 266 -3.08 14.62 -10.56
N GLY A 267 -2.35 15.72 -10.35
CA GLY A 267 -2.88 17.07 -10.53
C GLY A 267 -3.30 17.36 -11.97
N THR A 268 -2.41 17.12 -12.94
CA THR A 268 -2.65 17.43 -14.35
C THR A 268 -3.67 16.51 -15.01
N CYS A 269 -3.68 15.21 -14.72
CA CYS A 269 -4.74 14.30 -15.16
C CYS A 269 -6.10 14.71 -14.60
N GLY A 270 -6.15 15.14 -13.33
CA GLY A 270 -7.36 15.71 -12.73
C GLY A 270 -7.87 16.95 -13.44
N LEU A 271 -6.97 17.82 -13.93
CA LEU A 271 -7.34 18.98 -14.75
C LEU A 271 -7.81 18.59 -16.15
N ILE A 272 -7.22 17.54 -16.73
CA ILE A 272 -7.59 17.01 -18.04
C ILE A 272 -8.93 16.26 -17.97
N GLY A 273 -9.26 15.65 -16.84
CA GLY A 273 -10.45 14.80 -16.68
C GLY A 273 -10.23 13.35 -17.11
N THR A 274 -8.99 12.84 -17.04
CA THR A 274 -8.63 11.46 -17.43
C THR A 274 -8.22 10.63 -16.21
N ASP A 275 -8.12 9.31 -16.36
CA ASP A 275 -7.74 8.39 -15.27
C ASP A 275 -6.29 8.66 -14.81
N ASP A 276 -6.15 9.19 -13.61
CA ASP A 276 -4.87 9.54 -13.03
C ASP A 276 -4.18 8.36 -12.33
N LEU A 277 -4.92 7.35 -11.87
CA LEU A 277 -4.37 6.14 -11.26
C LEU A 277 -3.59 5.33 -12.29
N LEU A 278 -4.22 5.07 -13.45
CA LEU A 278 -3.57 4.39 -14.56
C LEU A 278 -2.38 5.21 -15.10
N ALA A 279 -2.53 6.54 -15.22
CA ALA A 279 -1.48 7.40 -15.73
C ALA A 279 -0.26 7.39 -14.80
N CYS A 280 -0.46 7.42 -13.48
CA CYS A 280 0.58 7.27 -12.47
C CYS A 280 1.34 5.95 -12.64
N PHE A 281 0.63 4.82 -12.72
CA PHE A 281 1.27 3.51 -12.88
C PHE A 281 2.07 3.41 -14.19
N ILE A 282 1.49 3.83 -15.31
CA ILE A 282 2.15 3.82 -16.62
C ILE A 282 3.36 4.76 -16.64
N ALA A 283 3.25 5.93 -16.03
CA ALA A 283 4.37 6.86 -15.93
C ALA A 283 5.52 6.31 -15.09
N GLY A 284 5.24 5.65 -13.96
CA GLY A 284 6.27 4.97 -13.18
C GLY A 284 7.04 3.92 -14.00
N ASN A 285 6.32 3.11 -14.79
CA ASN A 285 6.93 2.10 -15.67
C ASN A 285 7.70 2.71 -16.86
N ALA A 286 7.18 3.78 -17.47
CA ALA A 286 7.85 4.47 -18.56
C ALA A 286 9.09 5.22 -18.06
N PHE A 287 9.04 5.74 -16.83
CA PHE A 287 10.13 6.44 -16.18
C PHE A 287 11.31 5.51 -15.85
N THR A 288 11.05 4.25 -15.52
CA THR A 288 12.09 3.23 -15.25
C THR A 288 12.35 2.30 -16.44
N GLN A 289 12.06 2.74 -17.66
CA GLN A 289 12.18 1.90 -18.86
C GLN A 289 13.61 1.38 -19.13
N ASP A 290 14.64 2.11 -18.72
CA ASP A 290 16.05 1.73 -18.82
C ASP A 290 16.62 1.11 -17.53
N ASP A 291 15.79 0.96 -16.49
CA ASP A 291 16.12 0.40 -15.17
C ASP A 291 17.11 1.24 -14.33
N TRP A 292 17.63 2.37 -14.85
CA TRP A 292 18.68 3.16 -14.21
C TRP A 292 18.21 3.75 -12.86
N PHE A 293 17.09 4.47 -12.86
CA PHE A 293 16.59 5.11 -11.65
C PHE A 293 16.26 4.10 -10.54
N ARG A 294 15.69 2.94 -10.91
CA ARG A 294 15.37 1.88 -9.96
C ARG A 294 16.62 1.31 -9.29
N LEU A 295 17.69 1.09 -10.06
CA LEU A 295 18.96 0.59 -9.53
C LEU A 295 19.61 1.62 -8.59
N GLU A 296 19.59 2.89 -8.99
CA GLU A 296 20.18 3.98 -8.21
C GLU A 296 19.45 4.26 -6.90
N THR A 297 18.15 3.94 -6.82
CA THR A 297 17.30 4.14 -5.63
C THR A 297 17.00 2.86 -4.86
N MET A 298 17.54 1.71 -5.26
CA MET A 298 17.19 0.41 -4.70
C MET A 298 17.54 0.28 -3.21
N ASP A 299 18.65 0.88 -2.79
CA ASP A 299 19.13 0.83 -1.41
C ASP A 299 18.65 2.01 -0.56
N ASP A 300 17.87 2.94 -1.16
CA ASP A 300 17.33 4.09 -0.45
C ASP A 300 15.99 3.78 0.23
N SER A 301 15.83 4.32 1.43
CA SER A 301 14.66 4.07 2.27
C SER A 301 13.54 5.10 2.11
N LEU A 302 13.74 6.17 1.32
CA LEU A 302 12.78 7.26 1.23
C LEU A 302 11.42 6.81 0.64
N GLN A 303 11.42 6.12 -0.50
CA GLN A 303 10.16 5.67 -1.13
C GLN A 303 9.40 4.68 -0.21
N PRO A 304 10.04 3.64 0.37
CA PRO A 304 9.36 2.79 1.37
C PRO A 304 8.87 3.54 2.61
N THR A 305 9.59 4.58 3.06
CA THR A 305 9.20 5.36 4.24
C THR A 305 7.95 6.19 3.96
N ILE A 306 7.88 6.84 2.81
CA ILE A 306 6.70 7.61 2.40
C ILE A 306 5.50 6.69 2.17
N ASP A 307 5.71 5.53 1.52
CA ASP A 307 4.69 4.50 1.37
C ASP A 307 4.12 4.07 2.74
N MET A 308 4.99 3.76 3.70
CA MET A 308 4.58 3.43 5.07
C MET A 308 3.78 4.56 5.72
N LEU A 309 4.24 5.82 5.65
CA LEU A 309 3.54 6.95 6.29
C LEU A 309 2.15 7.18 5.71
N LEU A 310 2.01 7.11 4.38
CA LEU A 310 0.72 7.21 3.70
C LEU A 310 -0.21 6.06 4.10
N ASN A 311 0.33 4.84 4.22
CA ASN A 311 -0.42 3.65 4.67
C ASN A 311 -0.95 3.80 6.09
N LEU A 312 -0.08 4.18 7.03
CA LEU A 312 -0.51 4.39 8.40
C LEU A 312 -1.62 5.45 8.46
N ALA A 313 -1.47 6.56 7.73
CA ALA A 313 -2.45 7.65 7.73
C ALA A 313 -3.81 7.24 7.12
N ILE A 314 -3.82 6.60 5.94
CA ILE A 314 -5.06 6.23 5.26
C ILE A 314 -5.84 5.16 6.03
N PHE A 315 -5.15 4.19 6.63
CA PHE A 315 -5.83 3.11 7.36
C PHE A 315 -6.32 3.57 8.74
N VAL A 316 -5.64 4.53 9.39
CA VAL A 316 -6.20 5.23 10.57
C VAL A 316 -7.46 6.00 10.17
N TRP A 317 -7.44 6.71 9.03
CA TRP A 317 -8.61 7.41 8.51
C TRP A 317 -9.76 6.45 8.20
N PHE A 318 -9.51 5.31 7.56
CA PHE A 318 -10.53 4.30 7.27
C PHE A 318 -11.15 3.74 8.55
N GLY A 319 -10.34 3.44 9.58
CA GLY A 319 -10.88 3.01 10.87
C GLY A 319 -11.80 4.04 11.52
N ALA A 320 -11.51 5.33 11.33
CA ALA A 320 -12.30 6.43 11.88
C ALA A 320 -13.56 6.76 11.06
N VAL A 321 -13.50 6.70 9.73
CA VAL A 321 -14.58 7.06 8.80
C VAL A 321 -15.57 5.94 8.54
N CYS A 322 -15.14 4.68 8.67
CA CYS A 322 -15.97 3.53 8.34
C CYS A 322 -17.34 3.60 9.05
N PRO A 323 -18.45 3.36 8.34
CA PRO A 323 -19.81 3.48 8.88
C PRO A 323 -20.19 2.25 9.73
N TRP A 324 -19.50 2.03 10.84
CA TRP A 324 -19.65 0.85 11.71
C TRP A 324 -21.10 0.56 12.11
N ALA A 325 -21.85 1.61 12.44
CA ALA A 325 -23.26 1.49 12.84
C ALA A 325 -24.15 0.92 11.72
N LEU A 326 -23.88 1.28 10.46
CA LEU A 326 -24.67 0.84 9.31
C LEU A 326 -24.49 -0.66 9.02
N PHE A 327 -23.39 -1.28 9.42
CA PHE A 327 -23.23 -2.73 9.25
C PHE A 327 -24.20 -3.54 10.09
N ALA A 328 -24.53 -3.04 11.28
CA ALA A 328 -25.48 -3.67 12.19
C ALA A 328 -26.92 -3.22 11.94
N HIS A 329 -27.13 -1.93 11.66
CA HIS A 329 -28.44 -1.31 11.54
C HIS A 329 -28.57 -0.59 10.18
N ASN A 330 -29.19 -1.25 9.22
CA ASN A 330 -29.55 -0.67 7.92
C ASN A 330 -30.76 -1.41 7.33
N ASP A 331 -31.50 -0.75 6.44
CA ASP A 331 -32.70 -1.31 5.80
C ASP A 331 -32.41 -2.07 4.49
N ILE A 332 -31.13 -2.19 4.11
CA ILE A 332 -30.70 -2.71 2.81
C ILE A 332 -30.36 -4.19 2.88
N ILE A 333 -29.41 -4.55 3.74
CA ILE A 333 -28.89 -5.90 3.89
C ILE A 333 -28.64 -6.18 5.38
N PRO A 334 -29.28 -7.23 5.94
CA PRO A 334 -29.04 -7.60 7.33
C PRO A 334 -27.63 -8.17 7.50
N ILE A 335 -27.06 -7.96 8.69
CA ILE A 335 -25.66 -8.31 9.00
C ILE A 335 -25.28 -9.76 8.69
N TYR A 336 -26.19 -10.72 8.88
CA TYR A 336 -25.89 -12.14 8.61
C TYR A 336 -25.65 -12.41 7.12
N ARG A 337 -26.38 -11.73 6.22
CA ARG A 337 -26.13 -11.82 4.77
C ARG A 337 -24.85 -11.10 4.39
N LEU A 338 -24.58 -9.98 5.06
CA LEU A 338 -23.37 -9.20 4.84
C LEU A 338 -22.11 -10.00 5.21
N ILE A 339 -22.11 -10.69 6.35
CA ILE A 339 -21.04 -11.61 6.76
C ILE A 339 -20.85 -12.75 5.75
N VAL A 340 -21.94 -13.40 5.33
CA VAL A 340 -21.87 -14.46 4.31
C VAL A 340 -21.32 -13.91 2.99
N LEU A 341 -21.76 -12.73 2.57
CA LEU A 341 -21.25 -12.05 1.37
C LEU A 341 -19.74 -11.80 1.48
N GLY A 342 -19.27 -11.30 2.62
CA GLY A 342 -17.83 -11.09 2.88
C GLY A 342 -17.02 -12.38 2.74
N ILE A 343 -17.49 -13.48 3.34
CA ILE A 343 -16.82 -14.79 3.23
C ILE A 343 -16.80 -15.27 1.78
N LEU A 344 -17.95 -15.22 1.08
CA LEU A 344 -18.03 -15.70 -0.29
C LEU A 344 -17.20 -14.85 -1.26
N ILE A 345 -17.19 -13.53 -1.11
CA ILE A 345 -16.37 -12.65 -1.96
C ILE A 345 -14.89 -12.93 -1.75
N LEU A 346 -14.42 -13.07 -0.50
CA LEU A 346 -13.01 -13.38 -0.22
C LEU A 346 -12.59 -14.75 -0.77
N LEU A 347 -13.50 -15.73 -0.82
CA LEU A 347 -13.19 -17.07 -1.31
C LEU A 347 -13.37 -17.24 -2.82
N PHE A 348 -14.40 -16.64 -3.43
CA PHE A 348 -14.82 -16.97 -4.79
C PHE A 348 -14.54 -15.87 -5.82
N ARG A 349 -14.32 -14.62 -5.41
CA ARG A 349 -14.04 -13.53 -6.36
C ARG A 349 -12.81 -13.83 -7.20
N ARG A 350 -11.68 -14.18 -6.56
CA ARG A 350 -10.36 -14.28 -7.22
C ARG A 350 -9.80 -15.70 -7.29
N LEU A 351 -9.91 -16.48 -6.21
CA LEU A 351 -9.30 -17.81 -6.12
C LEU A 351 -9.67 -18.75 -7.27
N PRO A 352 -10.95 -18.89 -7.68
CA PRO A 352 -11.32 -19.85 -8.71
C PRO A 352 -10.72 -19.50 -10.08
N VAL A 353 -10.75 -18.22 -10.45
CA VAL A 353 -10.27 -17.77 -11.76
C VAL A 353 -8.73 -17.87 -11.85
N VAL A 354 -8.01 -17.44 -10.82
CA VAL A 354 -6.54 -17.58 -10.78
C VAL A 354 -6.15 -19.06 -10.79
N PHE A 355 -6.87 -19.91 -10.07
CA PHE A 355 -6.63 -21.35 -10.08
C PHE A 355 -6.86 -21.97 -11.45
N VAL A 356 -7.91 -21.62 -12.18
CA VAL A 356 -8.13 -22.14 -13.54
C VAL A 356 -7.03 -21.66 -14.50
N MET A 357 -6.57 -20.42 -14.33
CA MET A 357 -5.62 -19.77 -15.23
C MET A 357 -4.16 -20.03 -14.91
N HIS A 358 -3.85 -20.59 -13.74
CA HIS A 358 -2.47 -20.68 -13.22
C HIS A 358 -1.52 -21.37 -14.21
N LYS A 359 -1.98 -22.39 -14.95
CA LYS A 359 -1.15 -23.13 -15.93
C LYS A 359 -0.74 -22.32 -17.16
N TYR A 360 -1.43 -21.21 -17.42
CA TYR A 360 -1.13 -20.32 -18.54
C TYR A 360 -0.22 -19.14 -18.14
N ILE A 361 0.07 -19.01 -16.83
CA ILE A 361 0.95 -17.98 -16.27
C ILE A 361 2.23 -18.67 -15.80
N HIS A 362 3.34 -18.47 -16.51
CA HIS A 362 4.61 -19.15 -16.19
C HIS A 362 5.16 -18.81 -14.79
N GLN A 363 4.75 -17.68 -14.20
CA GLN A 363 5.09 -17.33 -12.83
C GLN A 363 4.32 -18.13 -11.77
N ILE A 364 3.21 -18.79 -12.12
CA ILE A 364 2.27 -19.48 -11.22
C ILE A 364 2.13 -20.96 -11.61
N GLU A 365 3.25 -21.68 -11.68
CA GLU A 365 3.24 -23.09 -12.10
C GLU A 365 2.63 -24.01 -11.04
N GLN A 366 2.92 -23.73 -9.76
CA GLN A 366 2.55 -24.61 -8.66
C GLN A 366 1.15 -24.31 -8.12
N VAL A 367 0.44 -25.36 -7.71
CA VAL A 367 -0.88 -25.24 -7.08
C VAL A 367 -0.83 -24.41 -5.80
N SER A 368 0.23 -24.53 -4.99
CA SER A 368 0.44 -23.71 -3.80
C SER A 368 0.57 -22.22 -4.13
N GLN A 369 1.26 -21.88 -5.22
CA GLN A 369 1.38 -20.51 -5.71
C GLN A 369 0.04 -19.99 -6.23
N ALA A 370 -0.73 -20.82 -6.95
CA ALA A 370 -2.05 -20.47 -7.44
C ALA A 370 -3.05 -20.19 -6.29
N LEU A 371 -3.03 -21.03 -5.24
CA LEU A 371 -3.83 -20.81 -4.05
C LEU A 371 -3.38 -19.54 -3.30
N PHE A 372 -2.07 -19.32 -3.20
CA PHE A 372 -1.52 -18.12 -2.56
C PHE A 372 -1.94 -16.85 -3.30
N VAL A 373 -1.68 -16.75 -4.62
CA VAL A 373 -2.06 -15.57 -5.43
C VAL A 373 -3.57 -15.41 -5.45
N GLY A 374 -4.31 -16.50 -5.65
CA GLY A 374 -5.77 -16.45 -5.69
C GLY A 374 -6.39 -15.96 -4.38
N PHE A 375 -5.79 -16.31 -3.23
CA PHE A 375 -6.22 -15.83 -1.92
C PHE A 375 -5.76 -14.39 -1.63
N PHE A 376 -4.50 -14.07 -1.89
CA PHE A 376 -3.90 -12.76 -1.57
C PHE A 376 -4.17 -11.70 -2.65
N GLY A 377 -5.46 -11.38 -2.81
CA GLY A 377 -5.97 -10.28 -3.64
C GLY A 377 -6.82 -9.32 -2.84
N PRO A 378 -6.20 -8.57 -1.91
CA PRO A 378 -6.94 -7.76 -0.96
C PRO A 378 -7.78 -6.67 -1.63
N ILE A 379 -8.92 -6.39 -1.02
CA ILE A 379 -9.80 -5.24 -1.28
C ILE A 379 -9.38 -4.14 -0.29
N GLY A 380 -9.07 -2.96 -0.78
CA GLY A 380 -8.46 -1.90 0.04
C GLY A 380 -8.83 -0.49 -0.40
N VAL A 381 -7.82 0.37 -0.48
CA VAL A 381 -7.94 1.80 -0.77
C VAL A 381 -8.58 2.03 -2.14
N GLY A 382 -8.17 1.26 -3.15
CA GLY A 382 -8.76 1.32 -4.50
C GLY A 382 -10.29 1.15 -4.49
N ALA A 383 -10.80 0.22 -3.70
CA ALA A 383 -12.25 -0.03 -3.64
C ALA A 383 -13.04 1.14 -3.01
N VAL A 384 -12.45 1.85 -2.04
CA VAL A 384 -13.07 3.05 -1.45
C VAL A 384 -13.05 4.21 -2.45
N PHE A 385 -11.99 4.34 -3.26
CA PHE A 385 -11.97 5.29 -4.37
C PHE A 385 -13.08 5.00 -5.38
N TYR A 386 -13.20 3.75 -5.85
CA TYR A 386 -14.27 3.35 -6.77
C TYR A 386 -15.67 3.49 -6.16
N LEU A 387 -15.82 3.27 -4.84
CA LEU A 387 -17.05 3.57 -4.11
C LEU A 387 -17.44 5.04 -4.26
N SER A 388 -16.50 5.96 -4.05
CA SER A 388 -16.75 7.40 -4.19
C SER A 388 -17.13 7.77 -5.62
N VAL A 389 -16.37 7.30 -6.63
CA VAL A 389 -16.67 7.56 -8.05
C VAL A 389 -18.05 7.01 -8.44
N CYS A 390 -18.38 5.78 -8.01
CA CYS A 390 -19.67 5.16 -8.25
C CYS A 390 -20.82 5.96 -7.65
N ARG A 391 -20.70 6.37 -6.38
CA ARG A 391 -21.72 7.18 -5.70
C ARG A 391 -21.88 8.55 -6.33
N GLN A 392 -20.78 9.21 -6.69
CA GLN A 392 -20.81 10.50 -7.36
C GLN A 392 -21.63 10.40 -8.66
N PHE A 393 -21.33 9.43 -9.52
CA PHE A 393 -22.10 9.22 -10.75
C PHE A 393 -23.58 8.90 -10.46
N LEU A 394 -23.87 8.00 -9.52
CA LEU A 394 -25.25 7.63 -9.20
C LEU A 394 -26.08 8.82 -8.69
N LEU A 395 -25.48 9.72 -7.92
CA LEU A 395 -26.16 10.84 -7.28
C LEU A 395 -26.16 12.12 -8.12
N GLU A 396 -25.19 12.32 -9.00
CA GLU A 396 -25.05 13.55 -9.80
C GLU A 396 -25.47 13.37 -11.27
N GLU A 397 -25.33 12.15 -11.83
CA GLU A 397 -25.54 11.91 -13.27
C GLU A 397 -26.85 11.20 -13.59
N ILE A 398 -27.52 10.60 -12.61
CA ILE A 398 -28.79 9.87 -12.79
C ILE A 398 -29.94 10.65 -12.15
N ILE A 399 -30.25 11.79 -12.76
CA ILE A 399 -31.28 12.74 -12.32
C ILE A 399 -32.49 12.67 -13.26
N VAL A 400 -33.70 12.68 -12.70
CA VAL A 400 -34.98 12.74 -13.41
C VAL A 400 -35.82 13.85 -12.76
N ASP A 401 -36.35 14.78 -13.56
CA ASP A 401 -37.12 15.93 -13.08
C ASP A 401 -36.43 16.79 -12.00
N GLY A 402 -35.10 16.86 -12.03
CA GLY A 402 -34.31 17.62 -11.05
C GLY A 402 -34.03 16.88 -9.73
N GLU A 403 -34.52 15.65 -9.57
CA GLU A 403 -34.29 14.81 -8.40
C GLU A 403 -33.48 13.55 -8.76
N VAL A 404 -32.73 13.02 -7.80
CA VAL A 404 -31.96 11.78 -8.02
C VAL A 404 -32.90 10.60 -8.15
N ARG A 405 -32.69 9.76 -9.18
CA ARG A 405 -33.54 8.61 -9.44
C ARG A 405 -33.50 7.61 -8.27
N ALA A 406 -34.66 7.12 -7.83
CA ALA A 406 -34.77 6.31 -6.62
C ALA A 406 -33.96 5.00 -6.65
N ASP A 407 -33.84 4.36 -7.81
CA ASP A 407 -33.00 3.18 -8.00
C ASP A 407 -31.50 3.50 -7.94
N ALA A 408 -31.09 4.71 -8.34
CA ALA A 408 -29.73 5.22 -8.21
C ALA A 408 -29.37 5.52 -6.76
N VAL A 409 -30.26 6.17 -6.00
CA VAL A 409 -30.10 6.38 -4.54
C VAL A 409 -29.91 5.04 -3.84
N ARG A 410 -30.80 4.08 -4.09
CA ARG A 410 -30.69 2.73 -3.50
C ARG A 410 -29.35 2.07 -3.83
N THR A 411 -28.93 2.15 -5.09
CA THR A 411 -27.65 1.57 -5.52
C THR A 411 -26.48 2.25 -4.82
N ALA A 412 -26.51 3.57 -4.66
CA ALA A 412 -25.47 4.34 -3.98
C ALA A 412 -25.34 3.96 -2.49
N GLU A 413 -26.46 3.68 -1.81
CA GLU A 413 -26.45 3.18 -0.43
C GLU A 413 -25.98 1.72 -0.32
N VAL A 414 -26.41 0.85 -1.24
CA VAL A 414 -25.91 -0.53 -1.34
C VAL A 414 -24.40 -0.54 -1.54
N THR A 415 -23.88 0.25 -2.49
CA THR A 415 -22.45 0.37 -2.75
C THR A 415 -21.72 0.82 -1.48
N TYR A 416 -22.24 1.83 -0.77
CA TYR A 416 -21.64 2.33 0.47
C TYR A 416 -21.49 1.26 1.54
N ILE A 417 -22.58 0.57 1.87
CA ILE A 417 -22.56 -0.43 2.94
C ILE A 417 -21.73 -1.66 2.54
N VAL A 418 -21.94 -2.19 1.33
CA VAL A 418 -21.31 -3.42 0.87
C VAL A 418 -19.80 -3.23 0.66
N VAL A 419 -19.38 -2.16 -0.02
CA VAL A 419 -17.96 -1.95 -0.32
C VAL A 419 -17.17 -1.67 0.96
N TRP A 420 -17.65 -0.80 1.85
CA TRP A 420 -17.00 -0.58 3.14
C TRP A 420 -16.87 -1.87 3.95
N PHE A 421 -17.92 -2.68 4.01
CA PHE A 421 -17.88 -3.95 4.73
C PHE A 421 -16.84 -4.91 4.14
N LEU A 422 -16.78 -5.02 2.81
CA LEU A 422 -15.83 -5.88 2.11
C LEU A 422 -14.38 -5.41 2.28
N VAL A 423 -14.13 -4.10 2.28
CA VAL A 423 -12.82 -3.51 2.58
C VAL A 423 -12.38 -3.86 4.00
N ILE A 424 -13.24 -3.68 5.01
CA ILE A 424 -12.92 -4.04 6.39
C ILE A 424 -12.67 -5.55 6.53
N CYS A 425 -13.55 -6.39 5.98
CA CYS A 425 -13.33 -7.84 6.01
C CYS A 425 -12.00 -8.23 5.38
N SER A 426 -11.65 -7.63 4.25
CA SER A 426 -10.39 -7.85 3.57
C SER A 426 -9.18 -7.43 4.43
N ILE A 427 -9.19 -6.24 5.03
CA ILE A 427 -8.10 -5.74 5.89
C ILE A 427 -7.86 -6.71 7.05
N PHE A 428 -8.93 -7.16 7.72
CA PHE A 428 -8.82 -8.08 8.86
C PHE A 428 -8.38 -9.49 8.45
N VAL A 429 -9.02 -10.08 7.43
CA VAL A 429 -8.71 -11.46 7.00
C VAL A 429 -7.29 -11.55 6.46
N HIS A 430 -6.90 -10.66 5.55
CA HIS A 430 -5.55 -10.69 5.00
C HIS A 430 -4.49 -10.26 6.03
N GLY A 431 -4.78 -9.26 6.87
CA GLY A 431 -3.87 -8.80 7.92
C GLY A 431 -3.60 -9.85 9.01
N LEU A 432 -4.53 -10.78 9.25
CA LEU A 432 -4.36 -11.89 10.21
C LEU A 432 -3.93 -13.21 9.57
N SER A 433 -4.01 -13.34 8.24
CA SER A 433 -3.78 -14.61 7.54
C SER A 433 -2.38 -15.20 7.77
N VAL A 434 -1.32 -14.39 7.70
CA VAL A 434 0.06 -14.81 7.92
C VAL A 434 0.31 -15.28 9.36
N PRO A 435 -0.05 -14.51 10.42
CA PRO A 435 0.10 -14.97 11.79
C PRO A 435 -0.74 -16.21 12.09
N LEU A 436 -1.99 -16.26 11.61
CA LEU A 436 -2.86 -17.42 11.82
C LEU A 436 -2.35 -18.66 11.11
N GLY A 437 -1.82 -18.53 9.90
CA GLY A 437 -1.18 -19.64 9.17
C GLY A 437 0.03 -20.19 9.92
N LYS A 438 0.86 -19.31 10.48
CA LYS A 438 2.02 -19.73 11.30
C LYS A 438 1.59 -20.39 12.60
N ALA A 439 0.63 -19.81 13.33
CA ALA A 439 0.08 -20.40 14.54
C ALA A 439 -0.55 -21.78 14.27
N GLY A 440 -1.33 -21.89 13.19
CA GLY A 440 -1.95 -23.13 12.73
C GLY A 440 -0.96 -24.23 12.36
N TYR A 441 0.25 -23.89 11.91
CA TYR A 441 1.31 -24.87 11.67
C TYR A 441 2.00 -25.35 12.98
N HIS A 442 2.03 -24.50 14.02
CA HIS A 442 2.65 -24.83 15.31
C HIS A 442 1.70 -25.53 16.29
N ILE A 443 0.39 -25.26 16.25
CA ILE A 443 -0.64 -25.88 17.11
C ILE A 443 -0.67 -27.42 17.03
N PRO A 444 -0.71 -28.07 15.85
CA PRO A 444 -0.71 -29.53 15.77
C PRO A 444 0.61 -30.16 16.23
N ARG A 445 1.73 -29.43 16.11
CA ARG A 445 3.02 -29.87 16.66
C ARG A 445 3.02 -29.82 18.19
N THR A 446 2.57 -28.72 18.79
CA THR A 446 2.53 -28.60 20.26
C THR A 446 1.54 -29.58 20.90
N ILE A 447 0.39 -29.82 20.27
CA ILE A 447 -0.58 -30.82 20.73
C ILE A 447 -0.03 -32.23 20.55
N SER A 448 0.66 -32.53 19.44
CA SER A 448 1.34 -33.83 19.26
C SER A 448 2.45 -34.04 20.30
N THR A 449 3.22 -33.01 20.64
CA THR A 449 4.26 -33.09 21.68
C THR A 449 3.66 -33.21 23.09
N ALA A 450 2.54 -32.56 23.38
CA ALA A 450 1.82 -32.68 24.65
C ALA A 450 1.08 -34.02 24.81
N LEU A 451 0.58 -34.59 23.71
CA LEU A 451 -0.04 -35.92 23.68
C LEU A 451 0.99 -37.05 23.75
N SER A 452 2.19 -36.85 23.17
CA SER A 452 3.31 -37.78 23.32
C SER A 452 3.98 -37.69 24.69
N SER A 453 3.96 -36.53 25.35
CA SER A 453 4.42 -36.40 26.74
C SER A 453 3.41 -36.92 27.78
N THR A 454 2.18 -37.25 27.38
CA THR A 454 1.17 -37.88 28.25
C THR A 454 1.04 -39.39 28.02
N SER A 455 1.81 -39.95 27.08
CA SER A 455 1.80 -41.39 26.73
C SER A 455 3.22 -41.97 26.71
N GLY A 456 3.73 -42.35 27.89
CA GLY A 456 5.01 -43.06 28.11
C GLY A 456 5.95 -42.23 28.99
N GLU A 457 6.46 -42.67 30.15
CA GLU A 457 6.63 -43.99 30.75
C GLU A 457 6.40 -43.90 32.27
N GLN A 458 5.77 -44.91 32.87
CA GLN A 458 5.94 -45.20 34.30
C GLN A 458 7.35 -45.77 34.49
N GLU A 459 8.31 -44.99 34.97
CA GLU A 459 9.55 -45.54 35.51
C GLU A 459 9.26 -46.29 36.83
N PRO A 460 9.82 -47.50 37.04
CA PRO A 460 9.67 -48.22 38.29
C PRO A 460 10.44 -47.49 39.41
N ILE A 461 9.77 -47.32 40.55
CA ILE A 461 10.34 -46.70 41.76
C ILE A 461 11.54 -47.53 42.24
N CYS A 462 12.74 -46.99 42.10
CA CYS A 462 13.94 -47.52 42.76
C CYS A 462 14.12 -46.85 44.14
N LEU A 463 14.03 -47.66 45.21
CA LEU A 463 14.35 -47.27 46.58
C LEU A 463 15.86 -47.06 46.75
N PRO A 464 16.32 -46.05 47.51
CA PRO A 464 17.75 -45.82 47.72
C PRO A 464 18.27 -46.73 48.84
N SER A 465 19.18 -47.65 48.53
CA SER A 465 20.01 -48.31 49.54
C SER A 465 21.35 -47.58 49.67
N ASN A 466 21.48 -46.77 50.71
CA ASN A 466 22.77 -46.30 51.20
C ASN A 466 23.59 -47.48 51.69
N LEU A 467 24.84 -47.62 51.23
CA LEU A 467 25.94 -48.14 52.03
C LEU A 467 27.28 -47.72 51.40
N ASN A 468 28.02 -46.93 52.18
CA ASN A 468 29.40 -46.53 51.96
C ASN A 468 30.33 -47.75 51.95
N THR A 469 31.34 -47.77 51.07
CA THR A 469 32.71 -48.15 51.49
C THR A 469 33.77 -47.67 50.51
N HIS A 470 34.87 -47.17 51.09
CA HIS A 470 36.10 -46.72 50.46
C HIS A 470 36.89 -47.87 49.82
N SER A 471 37.71 -47.52 48.81
CA SER A 471 39.17 -47.80 48.68
C SER A 471 39.68 -48.34 47.34
N THR A 472 40.65 -47.60 46.80
CA THR A 472 41.93 -47.95 46.14
C THR A 472 42.05 -49.21 45.26
N ALA A 473 42.43 -49.02 43.99
CA ALA A 473 43.63 -49.58 43.32
C ALA A 473 43.52 -49.53 41.77
N THR A 474 44.64 -49.26 41.11
CA THR A 474 44.88 -49.30 39.65
C THR A 474 45.07 -50.75 39.15
N PRO A 475 45.57 -50.98 37.92
CA PRO A 475 44.90 -51.14 36.63
C PRO A 475 44.98 -52.61 36.13
N ILE A 476 44.48 -52.97 34.94
CA ILE A 476 45.10 -53.98 34.03
C ILE A 476 44.26 -54.22 32.75
N SER A 477 44.99 -54.23 31.64
CA SER A 477 44.67 -54.65 30.27
C SER A 477 44.47 -56.17 30.16
N THR A 478 43.57 -56.67 29.30
CA THR A 478 43.93 -57.50 28.12
C THR A 478 42.73 -58.13 27.39
N ARG A 479 42.78 -57.99 26.05
CA ARG A 479 42.54 -59.01 25.00
C ARG A 479 41.35 -59.99 25.11
N GLY A 480 40.48 -59.89 24.12
CA GLY A 480 40.56 -60.77 22.94
C GLY A 480 39.35 -61.67 22.62
N LEU A 481 39.30 -62.06 21.33
CA LEU A 481 38.44 -63.06 20.64
C LEU A 481 37.10 -62.52 20.12
N ARG A 482 36.96 -62.07 18.85
CA ARG A 482 36.97 -62.79 17.55
C ARG A 482 36.03 -64.00 17.50
N PHE A 483 34.90 -63.84 16.80
CA PHE A 483 34.35 -64.87 15.92
C PHE A 483 34.07 -64.28 14.53
N TYR A 484 34.20 -65.17 13.55
CA TYR A 484 34.49 -64.95 12.15
C TYR A 484 33.31 -65.44 11.29
N ARG A 485 33.28 -64.98 10.02
CA ARG A 485 32.74 -65.64 8.82
C ARG A 485 31.47 -65.00 8.20
N ASN A 486 31.31 -64.79 6.89
CA ASN A 486 32.11 -64.34 5.70
C ASN A 486 31.25 -64.68 4.46
N ARG A 487 31.11 -63.76 3.48
CA ARG A 487 30.87 -63.97 2.02
C ARG A 487 30.65 -62.59 1.34
N SER A 488 31.63 -61.96 0.68
CA SER A 488 32.13 -62.12 -0.73
C SER A 488 31.10 -61.65 -1.78
N ASN A 489 31.30 -60.63 -2.64
CA ASN A 489 32.39 -60.35 -3.60
C ASN A 489 32.45 -58.85 -4.04
N ALA A 490 33.62 -58.39 -4.51
CA ALA A 490 33.94 -57.05 -5.07
C ALA A 490 34.44 -57.18 -6.55
N PRO A 491 35.09 -56.20 -7.26
CA PRO A 491 35.19 -54.71 -7.22
C PRO A 491 35.15 -54.09 -8.68
N PRO A 492 35.84 -52.97 -9.07
CA PRO A 492 36.21 -51.66 -8.46
C PRO A 492 35.63 -50.43 -9.25
N THR A 493 35.64 -49.15 -8.81
CA THR A 493 36.78 -48.21 -8.93
C THR A 493 36.56 -46.85 -8.20
N THR A 494 37.61 -46.45 -7.45
CA THR A 494 38.22 -45.11 -7.26
C THR A 494 37.48 -43.86 -6.73
N ARG A 495 38.10 -43.34 -5.64
CA ARG A 495 38.38 -41.95 -5.22
C ARG A 495 37.37 -41.23 -4.31
N GLU A 496 37.69 -41.22 -3.01
CA GLU A 496 37.28 -40.22 -2.02
C GLU A 496 38.05 -38.89 -2.21
N PRO A 497 37.45 -37.74 -1.82
CA PRO A 497 38.16 -36.59 -1.30
C PRO A 497 37.95 -36.41 0.23
N PRO A 498 38.87 -35.72 0.93
CA PRO A 498 39.01 -35.81 2.39
C PRO A 498 38.13 -34.82 3.17
N ARG A 499 37.78 -35.22 4.40
CA ARG A 499 37.22 -34.38 5.46
C ARG A 499 38.30 -33.47 6.05
N ILE A 500 38.00 -32.17 6.15
CA ILE A 500 38.83 -31.19 6.88
C ILE A 500 38.26 -31.03 8.28
N VAL A 501 39.12 -31.27 9.27
CA VAL A 501 38.93 -31.02 10.70
C VAL A 501 39.45 -29.62 11.00
N PHE A 502 38.68 -28.79 11.70
CA PHE A 502 39.15 -27.50 12.22
C PHE A 502 39.96 -27.72 13.50
N GLN A 503 41.20 -27.23 13.51
CA GLN A 503 41.99 -27.05 14.71
C GLN A 503 42.55 -25.62 14.74
N ILE A 504 42.39 -25.00 15.90
CA ILE A 504 42.76 -23.63 16.24
C ILE A 504 44.28 -23.54 16.41
N ALA A 505 44.92 -22.61 15.70
CA ALA A 505 46.22 -22.05 16.07
C ALA A 505 46.35 -20.64 15.48
N GLY A 506 46.73 -19.68 16.33
CA GLY A 506 46.89 -18.29 15.95
C GLY A 506 48.18 -18.02 15.17
N SER A 507 48.15 -16.97 14.37
CA SER A 507 49.33 -16.33 13.81
C SER A 507 49.09 -14.83 13.62
N GLN A 508 50.06 -14.06 14.07
CA GLN A 508 50.18 -12.61 14.03
C GLN A 508 50.36 -12.07 12.60
N LEU A 509 49.78 -10.90 12.31
CA LEU A 509 50.01 -10.05 11.13
C LEU A 509 49.94 -8.54 11.54
N PRO A 510 50.52 -7.60 10.77
CA PRO A 510 51.26 -6.44 11.31
C PRO A 510 50.43 -5.16 11.51
N ARG A 511 50.90 -4.33 12.45
CA ARG A 511 50.45 -2.96 12.78
C ARG A 511 50.90 -1.94 11.73
N GLU A 512 50.15 -1.76 10.65
CA GLU A 512 50.32 -0.59 9.77
C GLU A 512 49.06 0.27 9.59
N GLY A 513 47.84 -0.27 9.76
CA GLY A 513 46.61 0.52 9.66
C GLY A 513 46.30 1.44 10.85
N GLN A 514 46.87 1.19 12.03
CA GLN A 514 46.54 1.97 13.24
C GLN A 514 47.29 3.31 13.36
N ARG A 515 48.31 3.56 12.53
CA ARG A 515 49.06 4.84 12.56
C ARG A 515 48.45 5.89 11.64
N GLU A 516 47.82 5.51 10.54
CA GLU A 516 47.16 6.44 9.62
C GLU A 516 45.85 6.97 10.23
N ASP A 517 45.07 6.12 10.90
CA ASP A 517 43.85 6.55 11.59
C ASP A 517 44.15 7.51 12.75
N GLN A 518 45.24 7.28 13.50
CA GLN A 518 45.65 8.19 14.58
C GLN A 518 46.15 9.54 14.06
N GLN A 519 46.85 9.57 12.91
CA GLN A 519 47.31 10.83 12.31
C GLN A 519 46.15 11.66 11.72
N LEU A 520 45.14 11.01 11.13
CA LEU A 520 43.94 11.69 10.61
C LEU A 520 43.05 12.24 11.74
N GLN A 521 42.99 11.54 12.87
CA GLN A 521 42.22 12.00 14.04
C GLN A 521 42.91 13.18 14.73
N GLN A 522 44.24 13.15 14.82
CA GLN A 522 45.03 14.23 15.41
C GLN A 522 45.03 15.49 14.51
N GLN A 523 45.03 15.34 13.19
CA GLN A 523 44.83 16.47 12.26
C GLN A 523 43.43 17.10 12.36
N ARG A 524 42.39 16.32 12.67
CA ARG A 524 41.04 16.86 12.90
C ARG A 524 40.95 17.65 14.20
N GLU A 525 41.55 17.14 15.27
CA GLU A 525 41.59 17.85 16.56
C GLU A 525 42.40 19.15 16.48
N ASP A 526 43.53 19.17 15.77
CA ASP A 526 44.34 20.39 15.60
C ASP A 526 43.61 21.49 14.79
N VAL A 527 42.78 21.11 13.81
CA VAL A 527 41.97 22.05 13.01
C VAL A 527 40.80 22.61 13.84
N GLU A 528 40.21 21.79 14.71
CA GLU A 528 39.10 22.20 15.58
C GLU A 528 39.59 23.14 16.71
N VAL A 529 40.78 22.87 17.27
CA VAL A 529 41.42 23.76 18.26
C VAL A 529 41.84 25.10 17.64
N ALA A 530 42.30 25.11 16.38
CA ALA A 530 42.62 26.35 15.65
C ALA A 530 41.38 27.18 15.31
N ALA A 531 40.24 26.54 15.02
CA ALA A 531 38.98 27.23 14.75
C ALA A 531 38.39 27.88 16.03
N VAL A 532 38.52 27.22 17.18
CA VAL A 532 38.06 27.75 18.47
C VAL A 532 38.96 28.90 18.97
N ALA A 533 40.28 28.83 18.73
CA ALA A 533 41.20 29.90 19.08
C ALA A 533 40.97 31.21 18.29
N ASN A 534 40.53 31.10 17.03
CA ASN A 534 40.20 32.25 16.18
C ASN A 534 38.84 32.89 16.50
N ALA A 535 37.93 32.19 17.17
CA ALA A 535 36.63 32.73 17.59
C ALA A 535 36.71 33.56 18.89
N SER A 536 37.79 33.43 19.67
CA SER A 536 37.98 34.11 20.96
C SER A 536 38.79 35.42 20.90
N ALA A 537 39.16 35.90 19.70
CA ALA A 537 40.07 37.04 19.54
C ALA A 537 39.42 38.35 19.05
N ASP A 538 38.09 38.42 18.89
CA ASP A 538 37.41 39.59 18.30
C ASP A 538 36.38 40.29 19.22
N GLU A 539 36.63 40.30 20.52
CA GLU A 539 35.90 41.15 21.49
C GLU A 539 36.86 42.13 22.18
N THR A 540 37.12 43.30 21.56
CA THR A 540 37.36 44.57 22.29
C THR A 540 37.44 45.76 21.31
N LEU A 541 36.40 46.62 21.23
CA LEU A 541 36.49 48.08 21.01
C LEU A 541 35.07 48.74 21.08
N PRO A 542 34.95 50.04 21.46
CA PRO A 542 33.83 50.58 22.24
C PRO A 542 32.69 51.28 21.47
N LEU A 543 31.61 51.54 22.22
CA LEU A 543 30.31 52.16 21.91
C LEU A 543 30.33 53.62 21.40
N GLN A 544 29.52 53.92 20.35
CA GLN A 544 28.47 54.98 20.20
C GLN A 544 28.28 55.41 18.72
N PRO A 545 27.17 56.07 18.31
CA PRO A 545 25.79 56.06 18.82
C PRO A 545 24.71 55.84 17.72
N THR A 546 23.54 55.35 18.13
CA THR A 546 22.18 55.55 17.55
C THR A 546 22.01 55.68 16.03
N MET A 547 21.38 54.67 15.44
CA MET A 547 20.63 54.73 14.17
C MET A 547 19.22 54.15 14.38
N PRO A 548 18.21 54.61 13.62
CA PRO A 548 16.81 54.58 14.03
C PRO A 548 16.12 53.22 13.84
N ALA A 549 14.97 53.08 14.51
CA ALA A 549 14.11 51.91 14.49
C ALA A 549 13.81 51.41 13.06
N VAL A 550 13.94 50.10 12.87
CA VAL A 550 13.46 49.36 11.70
C VAL A 550 11.93 49.42 11.69
N PRO A 551 11.26 49.92 10.63
CA PRO A 551 9.82 49.85 10.54
C PRO A 551 9.39 48.41 10.21
N THR A 552 8.35 47.97 10.89
CA THR A 552 7.54 46.77 10.68
C THR A 552 7.22 46.56 9.19
N PRO A 553 7.19 45.31 8.66
CA PRO A 553 6.93 45.10 7.24
C PRO A 553 5.52 45.57 6.89
N ALA A 554 5.45 46.60 6.04
CA ALA A 554 4.21 47.02 5.41
C ALA A 554 3.74 45.94 4.44
N THR A 555 2.49 45.51 4.60
CA THR A 555 1.71 44.78 3.60
C THR A 555 1.80 45.51 2.25
N ILE A 556 2.40 44.86 1.26
CA ILE A 556 2.39 45.33 -0.12
C ILE A 556 0.97 45.11 -0.65
N HIS A 557 0.16 46.16 -0.68
CA HIS A 557 -1.01 46.20 -1.55
C HIS A 557 -0.52 46.41 -2.98
N GLU A 558 -0.68 45.39 -3.83
CA GLU A 558 -0.63 45.61 -5.28
C GLU A 558 -1.69 46.64 -5.68
N PRO A 559 -1.37 47.64 -6.52
CA PRO A 559 -2.40 48.52 -7.08
C PRO A 559 -3.25 47.70 -8.06
N ARG A 560 -4.48 47.37 -7.67
CA ARG A 560 -5.48 46.75 -8.56
C ARG A 560 -5.75 47.71 -9.72
N ARG A 561 -5.53 47.25 -10.96
CA ARG A 561 -5.84 48.01 -12.18
C ARG A 561 -7.35 48.24 -12.28
N PRO A 562 -7.80 49.43 -12.72
CA PRO A 562 -9.22 49.72 -12.89
C PRO A 562 -9.84 48.81 -13.96
N ILE A 563 -10.99 48.22 -13.65
CA ILE A 563 -11.75 47.38 -14.59
C ILE A 563 -12.59 48.31 -15.47
N LYS A 564 -12.37 48.22 -16.79
CA LYS A 564 -13.13 48.95 -17.81
C LYS A 564 -14.15 48.00 -18.41
N LEU A 565 -15.44 48.33 -18.29
CA LEU A 565 -16.50 47.58 -18.96
C LEU A 565 -16.70 48.15 -20.37
N MET A 566 -16.55 47.29 -21.38
CA MET A 566 -16.79 47.61 -22.78
C MET A 566 -18.22 47.23 -23.16
N GLY A 567 -18.91 48.13 -23.86
CA GLY A 567 -20.20 47.84 -24.47
C GLY A 567 -20.03 47.01 -25.75
N ASP A 568 -21.13 46.48 -26.27
CA ASP A 568 -21.16 45.62 -27.47
C ASP A 568 -20.65 46.31 -28.76
N ASP A 569 -20.41 47.62 -28.73
CA ASP A 569 -19.80 48.40 -29.82
C ASP A 569 -18.26 48.59 -29.66
N GLY A 570 -17.66 47.97 -28.64
CA GLY A 570 -16.22 47.99 -28.38
C GLY A 570 -15.70 49.30 -27.78
N ARG A 571 -16.58 50.19 -27.29
CA ARG A 571 -16.18 51.42 -26.57
C ARG A 571 -16.33 51.23 -25.07
N VAL A 572 -15.46 51.88 -24.31
CA VAL A 572 -15.46 51.82 -22.83
C VAL A 572 -16.61 52.67 -22.31
N VAL A 573 -17.55 52.05 -21.59
CA VAL A 573 -18.77 52.71 -21.11
C VAL A 573 -18.63 53.16 -19.66
N GLU A 574 -17.85 52.46 -18.83
CA GLU A 574 -17.69 52.82 -17.41
C GLU A 574 -16.33 52.35 -16.85
N THR A 575 -15.78 53.12 -15.90
CA THR A 575 -14.55 52.78 -15.17
C THR A 575 -14.83 52.83 -13.67
N LEU A 576 -14.83 51.67 -13.01
CA LEU A 576 -15.08 51.56 -11.58
C LEU A 576 -13.75 51.65 -10.81
N ASN A 577 -13.60 52.71 -10.01
CA ASN A 577 -12.54 52.82 -9.02
C ASN A 577 -13.09 52.34 -7.68
N GLY A 578 -12.51 51.27 -7.13
CA GLY A 578 -12.99 50.65 -5.90
C GLY A 578 -12.53 51.41 -4.66
N ASP A 579 -13.36 52.33 -4.19
CA ASP A 579 -13.35 52.81 -2.80
C ASP A 579 -14.75 52.56 -2.20
N LEU A 580 -14.87 51.52 -1.38
CA LEU A 580 -16.01 51.28 -0.48
C LEU A 580 -15.41 50.76 0.84
N GLU A 581 -15.44 51.62 1.86
CA GLU A 581 -15.22 51.23 3.27
C GLU A 581 -16.29 50.26 3.77
#